data_AF-A0A7X5TPE5-F1
#
_entry.id   AF-A0A7X5TPE5-F1
#
_cell.length_a   1.000
_cell.length_b   1.000
_cell.length_c   1.000
_cell.angle_alpha   90.00
_cell.angle_beta   90.00
_cell.angle_gamma   90.00
#
_symmetry.space_group_name_H-M   'P 1'
#
loop_
_entity.id
_entity.type
_entity.pdbx_description
1 polymer ?
#
loop_
_entity_poly.entity_id
_entity_poly.type
_entity_poly.pdbx_seq_one_letter_code
_entity_poly.pdbx_strand_id
1 'polypeptide(L)' 'MDGRATEPPVIVSDPCSAWKPIYVSTKDVLTDATAKAILDHNVTGAKLCGWKPRTTSKK' A
#
# COMPACT_ATOMS: atom_id res chain seq x y z
N MET A 1 -35.97 15.81 23.77
CA MET A 1 -34.89 16.12 22.79
C MET A 1 -33.73 15.23 23.16
N ASP A 2 -33.87 13.97 22.79
CA ASP A 2 -33.02 12.90 23.30
C ASP A 2 -31.92 12.65 22.26
N GLY A 3 -30.81 13.37 22.45
CA GLY A 3 -29.62 13.29 21.62
C GLY A 3 -29.00 11.91 21.74
N ARG A 4 -29.33 11.02 20.81
CA ARG A 4 -28.68 9.71 20.70
C ARG A 4 -27.24 9.95 20.24
N ALA A 5 -26.28 9.63 21.11
CA ALA A 5 -24.86 9.68 20.77
C ALA A 5 -24.61 8.81 19.54
N THR A 6 -24.17 9.43 18.45
CA THR A 6 -23.73 8.73 17.25
C THR A 6 -22.51 7.90 17.63
N GLU A 7 -22.63 6.57 17.57
CA GLU A 7 -21.53 5.66 17.80
C GLU A 7 -20.39 5.98 16.82
N PRO A 8 -19.11 5.92 17.23
CA PRO A 8 -18.00 6.21 16.34
C PRO A 8 -18.02 5.24 15.15
N PRO A 9 -17.68 5.71 13.93
CA PRO A 9 -17.72 4.87 12.75
C PRO A 9 -16.78 3.67 12.94
N VAL A 10 -17.32 2.47 12.70
CA VAL A 10 -16.50 1.25 12.65
C VAL A 10 -15.60 1.37 11.41
N ILE A 11 -14.31 1.63 11.64
CA ILE A 11 -13.32 1.63 10.57
C ILE A 11 -13.02 0.19 10.19
N VAL A 12 -13.73 -0.32 9.19
CA VAL A 12 -13.42 -1.63 8.60
C VAL A 12 -12.23 -1.43 7.65
N SER A 13 -11.05 -1.81 8.12
CA SER A 13 -9.87 -1.88 7.25
C SER A 13 -10.06 -3.03 6.27
N ASP A 14 -10.12 -2.75 4.97
CA ASP A 14 -10.07 -3.78 3.93
C ASP A 14 -8.66 -4.39 3.92
N PRO A 15 -8.47 -5.64 4.39
CA PRO A 15 -7.16 -6.25 4.41
C PRO A 15 -6.62 -6.41 2.98
N CYS A 16 -7.47 -6.68 2.00
CA CYS A 16 -7.09 -6.92 0.60
C CYS A 16 -6.41 -5.72 -0.06
N SER A 17 -6.66 -4.51 0.44
CA SER A 17 -6.04 -3.28 -0.07
C SER A 17 -4.51 -3.29 0.05
N ALA A 18 -3.94 -4.01 1.02
CA ALA A 18 -2.49 -4.16 1.16
C ALA A 18 -1.86 -5.05 0.06
N TRP A 19 -2.66 -5.88 -0.60
CA TRP A 19 -2.23 -6.84 -1.63
C TRP A 19 -2.70 -6.47 -3.04
N LYS A 20 -3.07 -5.20 -3.27
CA LYS A 20 -3.46 -4.73 -4.60
C LYS A 20 -2.31 -4.88 -5.61
N PRO A 21 -2.57 -5.45 -6.80
CA PRO A 21 -1.55 -5.57 -7.84
C PRO A 21 -1.19 -4.21 -8.43
N ILE A 22 0.03 -4.12 -8.95
CA ILE A 22 0.51 -2.96 -9.71
C ILE A 22 0.16 -3.19 -11.18
N TYR A 23 -0.73 -2.36 -11.72
CA TYR A 23 -1.14 -2.44 -13.12
C TYR A 23 -0.19 -1.62 -13.99
N VAL A 24 0.55 -2.30 -14.87
CA VAL A 24 1.45 -1.68 -15.84
C VAL A 24 0.87 -1.79 -17.25
N SER A 25 1.16 -0.79 -18.10
CA SER A 25 0.88 -0.90 -19.53
C SER A 25 2.00 -1.66 -20.25
N THR A 26 1.73 -2.21 -21.43
CA THR A 26 2.75 -2.89 -22.25
C THR A 26 3.87 -1.98 -22.73
N LYS A 27 3.68 -0.66 -22.65
CA LYS A 27 4.68 0.36 -23.03
C LYS A 27 5.26 1.09 -21.82
N ASP A 28 4.96 0.64 -20.60
CA ASP A 28 5.43 1.30 -19.40
C ASP A 28 6.95 1.12 -19.25
N VAL A 29 7.68 2.24 -19.25
CA VAL A 29 9.13 2.32 -19.05
C VAL A 29 9.45 2.92 -17.69
N LEU A 30 8.75 2.47 -16.65
CA LEU A 30 8.77 3.03 -15.30
C LEU A 30 8.29 4.48 -15.31
N THR A 31 7.03 4.66 -15.74
CA THR A 31 6.36 5.97 -15.63
C THR A 31 6.23 6.38 -14.16
N ASP A 32 6.04 7.68 -13.90
CA ASP A 32 5.87 8.20 -12.54
C ASP A 32 4.73 7.52 -11.78
N ALA A 33 3.64 7.19 -12.49
CA ALA A 33 2.49 6.49 -11.92
C ALA A 33 2.88 5.07 -11.46
N THR A 34 3.61 4.34 -12.29
CA THR A 34 4.12 2.99 -11.97
C THR A 34 5.16 3.05 -10.85
N ALA A 35 6.08 4.01 -10.89
CA ALA A 35 7.08 4.21 -9.83
C ALA A 35 6.41 4.49 -8.48
N LYS A 36 5.38 5.34 -8.45
CA LYS A 36 4.59 5.61 -7.24
C LYS A 36 3.89 4.35 -6.73
N ALA A 37 3.25 3.57 -7.60
CA ALA A 37 2.57 2.34 -7.20
C ALA A 37 3.54 1.30 -6.61
N ILE A 38 4.74 1.16 -7.18
CA ILE A 38 5.82 0.30 -6.65
C ILE A 38 6.27 0.79 -5.27
N LEU A 39 6.49 2.10 -5.10
CA LEU A 39 6.92 2.67 -3.83
C LEU A 39 5.87 2.41 -2.73
N ASP A 40 4.60 2.71 -3.01
CA ASP A 40 3.51 2.52 -2.07
C ASP A 40 3.36 1.03 -1.67
N HIS A 41 3.54 0.11 -2.62
CA HIS A 41 3.55 -1.33 -2.36
C HIS A 41 4.71 -1.76 -1.44
N ASN A 42 5.94 -1.32 -1.74
CA ASN A 42 7.11 -1.65 -0.93
C ASN A 42 7.02 -1.09 0.50
N VAL A 43 6.53 0.14 0.65
CA VAL A 43 6.30 0.77 1.95
C VAL A 43 5.25 -0.01 2.74
N THR A 44 4.17 -0.46 2.08
CA THR A 44 3.14 -1.28 2.71
C THR A 44 3.70 -2.62 3.18
N GLY A 45 4.47 -3.32 2.34
CA GLY A 45 5.10 -4.60 2.72
C GLY A 45 6.17 -4.44 3.81
N ALA A 46 6.90 -3.33 3.85
CA ALA A 46 7.83 -3.03 4.95
C ALA A 46 7.07 -2.84 6.28
N LYS A 47 5.94 -2.14 6.26
CA LYS A 47 5.10 -1.87 7.44
C LYS A 47 4.37 -3.12 7.95
N LEU A 48 3.81 -3.93 7.05
CA LEU A 48 2.90 -5.02 7.41
C LEU A 48 3.56 -6.40 7.41
N CYS A 49 4.57 -6.61 6.56
CA CYS A 49 5.14 -7.94 6.30
C CYS A 49 6.63 -8.05 6.67
N GLY A 50 7.22 -6.97 7.21
CA GLY A 50 8.63 -6.96 7.62
C GLY A 50 9.63 -7.03 6.46
N TRP A 51 9.23 -6.61 5.25
CA TRP A 51 10.15 -6.57 4.12
C TRP A 51 11.35 -5.67 4.42
N LYS A 52 12.55 -6.19 4.15
CA LYS A 52 13.79 -5.47 4.36
C LYS A 52 14.30 -4.95 3.02
N PRO A 53 14.92 -3.76 2.99
CA PRO A 53 15.66 -3.32 1.82
C PRO A 53 16.66 -4.38 1.39
N ARG A 54 16.75 -4.62 0.09
CA ARG A 54 17.77 -5.53 -0.45
C ARG A 54 19.12 -4.91 -0.13
N THR A 55 19.91 -5.56 0.72
CA THR A 55 21.28 -5.10 0.97
C THR A 55 22.06 -5.23 -0.33
N THR A 56 22.58 -4.13 -0.85
CA THR A 56 23.56 -4.20 -1.94
C THR A 56 24.81 -4.88 -1.39
N SER A 57 24.96 -6.19 -1.65
CA SER A 57 26.24 -6.84 -1.42
C SER A 57 27.20 -6.23 -2.43
N LYS A 58 28.13 -5.41 -1.94
CA LYS A 58 29.23 -4.90 -2.74
C LYS A 58 30.13 -6.11 -3.02
N LYS A 59 29.98 -6.72 -4.20
CA LYS A 59 30.99 -7.62 -4.74
C LYS A 59 32.20 -6.82 -5.20
#